data_AF-A0A6M1Y8D6-F1
#
_entry.id   AF-A0A6M1Y8D6-F1
#
_cell.length_a   1.000
_cell.length_b   1.000
_cell.length_c   1.000
_cell.angle_alpha   90.00
_cell.angle_beta   90.00
_cell.angle_gamma   90.00
#
_symmetry.space_group_name_H-M   'P 1'
#
loop_
_entity.id
_entity.type
_entity.pdbx_description
1 polymer ?
#
loop_
_entity_poly.entity_id
_entity_poly.type
_entity_poly.pdbx_seq_one_letter_code
_entity_poly.pdbx_strand_id
1 'polypeptide(L)'
;MREKIPDYDELQLALGAEPGGPVAAEAHGTLCGLLCAGVEEALDTWIHNTLADIDDYSFGGSQDARGLLESLYESTAGALRGGEMSFQLLLPADDAPIEDRAGALAAWCNGFLYGLAVRGLRPMEELPDEVREVLSDFSEIGRAGVTEEEVEEAGESALAELEEYVRVAVQLVYDECRPPPGYH
;
A
#
# COMPACT_ATOMS: atom_id res chain seq x y z
N MET A 1 13.95 3.91 -18.41
CA MET A 1 14.14 4.57 -17.10
C MET A 1 13.45 3.70 -16.07
N ARG A 2 13.99 3.51 -14.86
CA ARG A 2 13.16 3.03 -13.76
C ARG A 2 12.15 4.14 -13.51
N GLU A 3 10.86 3.84 -13.61
CA GLU A 3 9.82 4.80 -13.23
C GLU A 3 9.92 5.00 -11.73
N LYS A 4 9.91 6.27 -11.33
CA LYS A 4 10.10 6.68 -9.95
C LYS A 4 8.73 6.71 -9.31
N ILE A 5 8.59 6.10 -8.14
CA ILE A 5 7.39 6.25 -7.32
C ILE A 5 7.10 7.75 -7.13
N PRO A 6 5.83 8.20 -7.22
CA PRO A 6 5.50 9.59 -6.96
C PRO A 6 5.89 9.99 -5.53
N ASP A 7 6.07 11.29 -5.33
CA ASP A 7 6.32 11.85 -4.01
C ASP A 7 5.07 11.73 -3.12
N TYR A 8 5.27 11.42 -1.83
CA TYR A 8 4.18 11.18 -0.89
C TYR A 8 3.28 12.40 -0.75
N ASP A 9 3.87 13.57 -0.50
CA ASP A 9 3.13 14.81 -0.26
C ASP A 9 2.47 15.32 -1.54
N GLU A 10 3.12 15.15 -2.68
CA GLU A 10 2.52 15.46 -3.99
C GLU A 10 1.26 14.63 -4.23
N LEU A 11 1.31 13.31 -3.98
CA LEU A 11 0.15 12.44 -4.12
C LEU A 11 -0.93 12.76 -3.09
N GLN A 12 -0.55 12.98 -1.83
CA GLN A 12 -1.48 13.34 -0.76
C GLN A 12 -2.29 14.59 -1.11
N LEU A 13 -1.62 15.64 -1.61
CA LEU A 13 -2.25 16.87 -2.07
C LEU A 13 -3.13 16.65 -3.31
N ALA A 14 -2.66 15.86 -4.28
CA ALA A 14 -3.43 15.57 -5.49
C ALA A 14 -4.71 14.76 -5.19
N LEU A 15 -4.69 13.95 -4.13
CA LEU A 15 -5.86 13.23 -3.62
C LEU A 15 -6.77 14.12 -2.74
N GLY A 16 -6.54 15.43 -2.69
CA GLY A 16 -7.35 16.38 -1.94
C GLY A 16 -7.26 16.23 -0.42
N ALA A 17 -6.19 15.58 0.06
CA ALA A 17 -6.03 15.26 1.47
C ALA A 17 -4.98 16.19 2.13
N GLU A 18 -5.11 16.36 3.44
CA GLU A 18 -4.22 17.22 4.22
C GLU A 18 -2.80 16.63 4.30
N PRO A 19 -1.74 17.46 4.35
CA PRO A 19 -0.38 17.02 4.64
C PRO A 19 -0.29 16.25 5.97
N GLY A 20 0.56 15.22 6.04
CA GLY A 20 0.67 14.33 7.21
C GLY A 20 -0.47 13.29 7.33
N GLY A 21 -1.52 13.41 6.50
CA GLY A 21 -2.58 12.41 6.45
C GLY A 21 -2.14 11.08 5.79
N PRO A 22 -2.92 10.00 5.96
CA PRO A 22 -2.54 8.65 5.54
C PRO A 22 -3.08 8.22 4.15
N VAL A 23 -3.76 9.11 3.42
CA VAL A 23 -4.55 8.76 2.22
C VAL A 23 -3.68 8.20 1.10
N ALA A 24 -2.51 8.78 0.85
CA ALA A 24 -1.55 8.27 -0.13
C ALA A 24 -1.02 6.87 0.25
N ALA A 25 -0.75 6.64 1.55
CA ALA A 25 -0.33 5.34 2.06
C ALA A 25 -1.43 4.28 1.89
N GLU A 26 -2.67 4.60 2.28
CA GLU A 26 -3.83 3.72 2.14
C GLU A 26 -4.11 3.36 0.67
N ALA A 27 -4.02 4.35 -0.23
CA ALA A 27 -4.17 4.14 -1.67
C ALA A 27 -3.10 3.18 -2.21
N HIS A 28 -1.84 3.33 -1.79
CA HIS A 28 -0.77 2.42 -2.18
C HIS A 28 -0.93 1.01 -1.59
N GLY A 29 -1.37 0.90 -0.34
CA GLY A 29 -1.71 -0.38 0.28
C GLY A 29 -2.79 -1.10 -0.53
N THR A 30 -3.87 -0.40 -0.86
CA THR A 30 -4.97 -0.93 -1.68
C THR A 30 -4.49 -1.43 -3.03
N LEU A 31 -3.64 -0.67 -3.73
CA LEU A 31 -3.02 -1.10 -4.97
C LEU A 31 -2.24 -2.42 -4.79
N CYS A 32 -1.39 -2.50 -3.76
CA CYS A 32 -0.59 -3.69 -3.49
C CYS A 32 -1.47 -4.91 -3.23
N GLY A 33 -2.53 -4.76 -2.44
CA GLY A 33 -3.51 -5.82 -2.19
C GLY A 33 -4.17 -6.31 -3.48
N LEU A 34 -4.59 -5.39 -4.36
CA LEU A 34 -5.18 -5.72 -5.67
C LEU A 34 -4.21 -6.47 -6.59
N LEU A 35 -2.94 -6.03 -6.62
CA LEU A 35 -1.89 -6.67 -7.41
C LEU A 35 -1.58 -8.08 -6.88
N CYS A 36 -1.55 -8.27 -5.56
CA CYS A 36 -1.39 -9.59 -4.93
C CYS A 36 -2.59 -10.52 -5.20
N ALA A 37 -3.82 -9.98 -5.23
CA ALA A 37 -5.02 -10.73 -5.60
C ALA A 37 -5.10 -11.09 -7.10
N GLY A 38 -4.17 -10.59 -7.91
CA GLY A 38 -4.11 -10.84 -9.35
C GLY A 38 -5.32 -10.31 -10.12
N VAL A 39 -5.94 -9.23 -9.65
CA VAL A 39 -7.17 -8.64 -10.22
C VAL A 39 -6.95 -8.29 -11.69
N GLU A 40 -7.81 -8.79 -12.58
CA GLU A 40 -7.89 -8.33 -13.97
C GLU A 40 -8.45 -6.91 -13.96
N GLU A 41 -7.87 -5.99 -14.73
CA GLU A 41 -8.26 -4.56 -14.72
C GLU A 41 -8.03 -3.86 -13.36
N ALA A 42 -7.01 -4.32 -12.59
CA ALA A 42 -6.63 -3.74 -11.30
C ALA A 42 -6.44 -2.22 -11.36
N LEU A 43 -5.80 -1.72 -12.43
CA LEU A 43 -5.54 -0.29 -12.63
C LEU A 43 -6.83 0.54 -12.67
N ASP A 44 -7.75 0.20 -13.57
CA ASP A 44 -8.97 0.99 -13.78
C ASP A 44 -9.88 0.91 -12.55
N THR A 45 -10.02 -0.28 -11.94
CA THR A 45 -10.80 -0.47 -10.72
C THR A 45 -10.24 0.34 -9.56
N TRP A 46 -8.92 0.27 -9.36
CA TRP A 46 -8.24 1.00 -8.29
C TRP A 46 -8.35 2.51 -8.48
N ILE A 47 -8.00 3.03 -9.65
CA ILE A 47 -8.10 4.46 -9.95
C ILE A 47 -9.54 4.94 -9.74
N HIS A 48 -10.54 4.23 -10.27
CA HIS A 48 -11.94 4.62 -10.10
C HIS A 48 -12.34 4.72 -8.62
N ASN A 49 -11.92 3.77 -7.79
CA ASN A 49 -12.30 3.75 -6.37
C ASN A 49 -11.51 4.78 -5.56
N THR A 50 -10.21 4.93 -5.79
CA THR A 50 -9.38 5.96 -5.14
C THR A 50 -9.82 7.37 -5.54
N LEU A 51 -10.32 7.51 -6.77
CA LEU A 51 -10.91 8.73 -7.31
C LEU A 51 -12.44 8.67 -7.29
N ALA A 52 -13.08 8.13 -6.24
CA ALA A 52 -14.54 8.21 -6.10
C ALA A 52 -15.02 9.45 -5.31
N ASP A 53 -14.26 9.86 -4.28
CA ASP A 53 -14.69 10.82 -3.25
C ASP A 53 -14.01 12.21 -3.32
N ILE A 54 -13.27 12.50 -4.39
CA ILE A 54 -12.57 13.77 -4.60
C ILE A 54 -13.40 14.57 -5.61
N ASP A 55 -13.99 15.67 -5.14
CA ASP A 55 -14.96 16.44 -5.92
C ASP A 55 -14.36 17.14 -7.17
N ASP A 56 -13.04 17.32 -7.24
CA ASP A 56 -12.35 18.10 -8.28
C ASP A 56 -11.10 17.37 -8.83
N TYR A 57 -11.31 16.38 -9.70
CA TYR A 57 -10.20 15.73 -10.43
C TYR A 57 -9.67 16.63 -11.53
N SER A 58 -8.49 17.22 -11.33
CA SER A 58 -7.80 17.96 -12.40
C SER A 58 -7.06 17.00 -13.34
N PHE A 59 -7.29 17.10 -14.64
CA PHE A 59 -6.55 16.34 -15.67
C PHE A 59 -5.50 17.25 -16.32
N GLY A 60 -4.22 16.83 -16.32
CA GLY A 60 -3.14 17.58 -16.98
C GLY A 60 -2.67 18.87 -16.27
N GLY A 61 -2.90 18.99 -14.95
CA GLY A 61 -2.41 20.09 -14.10
C GLY A 61 -1.28 19.66 -13.14
N SER A 62 -0.82 20.57 -12.26
CA SER A 62 0.16 20.24 -11.19
C SER A 62 -0.42 19.35 -10.07
N GLN A 63 -1.68 18.97 -10.18
CA GLN A 63 -2.43 18.07 -9.30
C GLN A 63 -3.13 16.99 -10.15
N ASP A 64 -2.43 16.46 -11.16
CA ASP A 64 -2.94 15.37 -11.99
C ASP A 64 -2.93 14.06 -11.19
N ALA A 65 -3.93 13.92 -10.31
CA ALA A 65 -4.10 12.77 -9.44
C ALA A 65 -4.10 11.46 -10.25
N ARG A 66 -4.76 11.47 -11.41
CA ARG A 66 -4.80 10.29 -12.28
C ARG A 66 -3.41 9.94 -12.80
N GLY A 67 -2.66 10.91 -13.33
CA GLY A 67 -1.30 10.67 -13.82
C GLY A 67 -0.35 10.18 -12.73
N LEU A 68 -0.47 10.71 -11.51
CA LEU A 68 0.31 10.24 -10.36
C LEU A 68 -0.06 8.81 -9.96
N LEU A 69 -1.34 8.46 -9.93
CA LEU A 69 -1.80 7.09 -9.67
C LEU A 69 -1.35 6.12 -10.76
N GLU A 70 -1.43 6.50 -12.04
CA GLU A 70 -0.92 5.68 -13.15
C GLU A 70 0.59 5.40 -12.99
N SER A 71 1.39 6.43 -12.66
CA SER A 71 2.81 6.28 -12.37
C SER A 71 3.09 5.41 -11.14
N LEU A 72 2.28 5.53 -10.08
CA LEU A 72 2.36 4.69 -8.90
C LEU A 72 2.09 3.22 -9.24
N TYR A 73 1.03 2.94 -10.02
CA TYR A 73 0.71 1.60 -10.48
C TYR A 73 1.86 0.95 -11.24
N GLU A 74 2.42 1.64 -12.24
CA GLU A 74 3.49 1.09 -13.07
C GLU A 74 4.75 0.80 -12.25
N SER A 75 5.11 1.74 -11.37
CA SER A 75 6.26 1.62 -10.46
C SER A 75 6.09 0.44 -9.48
N THR A 76 4.95 0.38 -8.78
CA THR A 76 4.66 -0.67 -7.79
C THR A 76 4.57 -2.05 -8.43
N ALA A 77 3.83 -2.17 -9.54
CA ALA A 77 3.73 -3.45 -10.25
C ALA A 77 5.09 -3.90 -10.81
N GLY A 78 5.92 -2.95 -11.27
CA GLY A 78 7.30 -3.21 -11.68
C GLY A 78 8.18 -3.68 -10.52
N ALA A 79 8.07 -3.04 -9.36
CA ALA A 79 8.83 -3.35 -8.17
C ALA A 79 8.51 -4.74 -7.60
N LEU A 80 7.21 -5.08 -7.47
CA LEU A 80 6.77 -6.40 -7.01
C LEU A 80 7.22 -7.54 -7.95
N ARG A 81 7.23 -7.29 -9.27
CA ARG A 81 7.82 -8.22 -10.26
C ARG A 81 9.35 -8.32 -10.13
N GLY A 82 10.01 -7.26 -9.67
CA GLY A 82 11.46 -7.19 -9.46
C GLY A 82 11.92 -7.91 -8.20
N GLY A 83 11.01 -8.30 -7.31
CA GLY A 83 11.29 -9.00 -6.07
C GLY A 83 11.64 -8.07 -4.90
N GLU A 84 11.90 -8.70 -3.75
CA GLU A 84 12.01 -8.08 -2.43
C GLU A 84 12.85 -6.79 -2.45
N MET A 85 14.07 -6.80 -3.00
CA MET A 85 15.00 -5.65 -2.97
C MET A 85 14.51 -4.41 -3.76
N SER A 86 13.46 -4.53 -4.57
CA SER A 86 12.94 -3.41 -5.37
C SER A 86 11.68 -2.77 -4.81
N PHE A 87 10.91 -3.50 -4.00
CA PHE A 87 9.66 -3.00 -3.42
C PHE A 87 9.94 -2.09 -2.23
N GLN A 88 9.21 -0.98 -2.16
CA GLN A 88 9.25 0.01 -1.10
C GLN A 88 7.82 0.44 -0.78
N LEU A 89 7.54 0.73 0.49
CA LEU A 89 6.27 1.30 0.90
C LEU A 89 6.19 2.78 0.48
N LEU A 90 4.98 3.28 0.32
CA LEU A 90 4.74 4.72 0.08
C LEU A 90 4.25 5.29 1.39
N LEU A 91 5.17 5.90 2.14
CA LEU A 91 4.98 6.45 3.47
C LEU A 91 5.51 7.88 3.51
N PRO A 92 5.16 8.68 4.54
CA PRO A 92 5.81 9.96 4.79
C PRO A 92 7.34 9.80 4.91
N ALA A 93 8.07 10.87 4.62
CA ALA A 93 9.53 10.88 4.70
C ALA A 93 10.04 10.60 6.14
N ASP A 94 11.27 10.08 6.27
CA ASP A 94 11.87 9.69 7.56
C ASP A 94 11.98 10.85 8.57
N ASP A 95 11.94 12.10 8.12
CA ASP A 95 11.98 13.31 8.96
C ASP A 95 10.58 13.84 9.35
N ALA A 96 9.51 13.20 8.87
CA ALA A 96 8.15 13.46 9.32
C ALA A 96 7.94 12.98 10.76
N PRO A 97 6.95 13.53 11.49
CA PRO A 97 6.58 13.05 12.82
C PRO A 97 6.35 11.54 12.81
N ILE A 98 6.87 10.85 13.82
CA ILE A 98 6.78 9.40 13.93
C ILE A 98 5.31 8.95 14.03
N GLU A 99 4.45 9.79 14.58
CA GLU A 99 3.00 9.59 14.66
C GLU A 99 2.34 9.55 13.27
N ASP A 100 2.73 10.48 12.39
CA ASP A 100 2.23 10.54 11.02
C ASP A 100 2.68 9.30 10.23
N ARG A 101 3.95 8.89 10.40
CA ARG A 101 4.51 7.70 9.75
C ARG A 101 3.86 6.41 10.25
N ALA A 102 3.67 6.28 11.56
CA ALA A 102 3.05 5.11 12.17
C ALA A 102 1.56 5.01 11.80
N GLY A 103 0.85 6.15 11.77
CA GLY A 103 -0.52 6.24 11.27
C GLY A 103 -0.64 5.87 9.79
N ALA A 104 0.30 6.35 8.96
CA ALA A 104 0.38 5.99 7.55
C ALA A 104 0.65 4.49 7.34
N LEU A 105 1.52 3.87 8.14
CA LEU A 105 1.77 2.42 8.07
C LEU A 105 0.51 1.61 8.45
N ALA A 106 -0.20 2.01 9.51
CA ALA A 106 -1.45 1.37 9.89
C ALA A 106 -2.51 1.46 8.79
N ALA A 107 -2.66 2.64 8.18
CA ALA A 107 -3.57 2.84 7.05
C ALA A 107 -3.13 2.06 5.81
N TRP A 108 -1.83 1.97 5.56
CA TRP A 108 -1.26 1.15 4.48
C TRP A 108 -1.67 -0.33 4.63
N CYS A 109 -1.51 -0.89 5.83
CA CYS A 109 -1.91 -2.27 6.13
C CYS A 109 -3.42 -2.48 5.93
N ASN A 110 -4.26 -1.54 6.40
CA ASN A 110 -5.71 -1.59 6.19
C ASN A 110 -6.08 -1.53 4.70
N GLY A 111 -5.45 -0.64 3.94
CA GLY A 111 -5.61 -0.56 2.48
C GLY A 111 -5.22 -1.87 1.80
N PHE A 112 -4.08 -2.47 2.18
CA PHE A 112 -3.64 -3.77 1.66
C PHE A 112 -4.69 -4.86 1.86
N LEU A 113 -5.21 -5.00 3.07
CA LEU A 113 -6.26 -5.97 3.38
C LEU A 113 -7.53 -5.71 2.57
N TYR A 114 -7.93 -4.44 2.43
CA TYR A 114 -9.07 -4.06 1.61
C TYR A 114 -8.87 -4.44 0.13
N GLY A 115 -7.75 -4.05 -0.47
CA GLY A 115 -7.43 -4.36 -1.86
C GLY A 115 -7.38 -5.86 -2.14
N LEU A 116 -6.81 -6.63 -1.21
CA LEU A 116 -6.73 -8.08 -1.32
C LEU A 116 -8.11 -8.74 -1.28
N ALA A 117 -9.08 -8.16 -0.55
CA ALA A 117 -10.43 -8.68 -0.42
C ALA A 117 -11.33 -8.45 -1.65
N VAL A 118 -10.98 -7.51 -2.56
CA VAL A 118 -11.85 -7.07 -3.67
C VAL A 118 -12.26 -8.19 -4.64
N ARG A 119 -11.40 -9.20 -4.88
CA ARG A 119 -11.75 -10.35 -5.75
C ARG A 119 -12.59 -11.41 -5.04
N GLY A 120 -12.82 -11.27 -3.75
CA GLY A 120 -13.07 -12.40 -2.86
C GLY A 120 -11.79 -13.23 -2.82
N LEU A 121 -11.13 -13.24 -1.67
CA LEU A 121 -10.04 -14.19 -1.43
C LEU A 121 -10.50 -15.60 -1.83
N ARG A 122 -9.58 -16.44 -2.31
CA ARG A 122 -9.77 -17.89 -2.13
C ARG A 122 -10.23 -18.11 -0.68
N PRO A 123 -11.12 -19.07 -0.38
CA PRO A 123 -11.49 -19.36 1.00
C PRO A 123 -10.24 -19.31 1.86
N MET A 124 -10.27 -18.57 2.98
CA MET A 124 -9.07 -18.27 3.74
C MET A 124 -8.30 -19.57 4.07
N GLU A 125 -9.01 -20.69 4.23
CA GLU A 125 -8.45 -22.02 4.45
C GLU A 125 -7.60 -22.59 3.29
N GLU A 126 -7.68 -22.02 2.09
CA GLU A 126 -6.88 -22.38 0.90
C GLU A 126 -5.62 -21.54 0.74
N LEU A 127 -5.45 -20.48 1.55
CA LEU A 127 -4.21 -19.70 1.57
C LEU A 127 -3.12 -20.45 2.37
N PRO A 128 -1.84 -20.35 1.96
CA PRO A 128 -0.74 -20.85 2.78
C PRO A 128 -0.77 -20.28 4.19
N ASP A 129 -0.31 -21.06 5.17
CA ASP A 129 -0.28 -20.65 6.59
C ASP A 129 0.47 -19.33 6.77
N GLU A 130 1.60 -19.17 6.08
CA GLU A 130 2.43 -17.97 6.11
C GLU A 130 1.67 -16.73 5.59
N VAL A 131 0.86 -16.88 4.54
CA VAL A 131 0.01 -15.78 4.04
C VAL A 131 -1.04 -15.41 5.08
N ARG A 132 -1.67 -16.40 5.73
CA ARG A 132 -2.69 -16.13 6.76
C ARG A 132 -2.11 -15.41 7.97
N GLU A 133 -0.90 -15.77 8.38
CA GLU A 133 -0.16 -15.08 9.45
C GLU A 133 0.08 -13.62 9.08
N VAL A 134 0.61 -13.34 7.89
CA VAL A 134 0.79 -11.98 7.38
C VAL A 134 -0.50 -11.16 7.42
N LEU A 135 -1.63 -11.75 6.98
CA LEU A 135 -2.92 -11.03 7.00
C LEU A 135 -3.39 -10.74 8.43
N SER A 136 -3.15 -11.65 9.37
CA SER A 136 -3.44 -11.44 10.79
C SER A 136 -2.58 -10.31 11.35
N ASP A 137 -1.28 -10.32 11.07
CA ASP A 137 -0.34 -9.30 11.55
C ASP A 137 -0.67 -7.93 10.99
N PHE A 138 -1.02 -7.83 9.70
CA PHE A 138 -1.42 -6.57 9.09
C PHE A 138 -2.73 -6.05 9.70
N SER A 139 -3.64 -6.95 10.07
CA SER A 139 -4.87 -6.57 10.78
C SER A 139 -4.54 -6.03 12.18
N GLU A 140 -3.60 -6.63 12.90
CA GLU A 140 -3.17 -6.11 14.21
C GLU A 140 -2.46 -4.75 14.08
N ILE A 141 -1.55 -4.59 13.11
CA ILE A 141 -0.90 -3.30 12.82
C ILE A 141 -1.94 -2.23 12.44
N GLY A 142 -2.90 -2.57 11.59
CA GLY A 142 -3.96 -1.65 11.16
C GLY A 142 -4.94 -1.27 12.28
N ARG A 143 -5.15 -2.15 13.27
CA ARG A 143 -6.00 -1.91 14.45
C ARG A 143 -5.29 -1.14 15.55
N ALA A 144 -3.98 -1.31 15.68
CA ALA A 144 -3.18 -0.71 16.75
C ALA A 144 -3.34 0.81 16.79
N GLY A 145 -3.68 1.47 15.66
CA GLY A 145 -4.19 2.83 15.63
C GLY A 145 -3.39 3.75 16.53
N VAL A 146 -2.18 4.09 16.10
CA VAL A 146 -1.10 4.42 17.01
C VAL A 146 -1.41 5.68 17.81
N THR A 147 -1.56 5.53 19.12
CA THR A 147 -1.70 6.68 20.03
C THR A 147 -0.33 7.34 20.24
N GLU A 148 -0.30 8.65 20.49
CA GLU A 148 0.96 9.39 20.74
C GLU A 148 1.83 8.70 21.82
N GLU A 149 1.22 8.18 22.88
CA GLU A 149 1.92 7.47 23.96
C GLU A 149 2.53 6.13 23.51
N GLU A 150 1.85 5.37 22.65
CA GLU A 150 2.36 4.10 22.13
C GLU A 150 3.49 4.29 21.11
N VAL A 151 3.43 5.37 20.32
CA VAL A 151 4.50 5.73 19.38
C VAL A 151 5.77 6.11 20.14
N GLU A 152 5.65 6.96 21.17
CA GLU A 152 6.80 7.39 21.99
C GLU A 152 7.47 6.21 22.71
N GLU A 153 6.69 5.21 23.15
CA GLU A 153 7.22 4.01 23.81
C GLU A 153 7.87 3.00 22.84
N ALA A 154 7.30 2.81 21.65
CA ALA A 154 7.84 1.91 20.63
C ALA A 154 9.11 2.46 19.97
N GLY A 155 9.09 3.76 19.64
CA GLY A 155 10.21 4.50 19.07
C GLY A 155 10.57 4.14 17.61
N GLU A 156 11.50 4.91 17.06
CA GLU A 156 11.93 4.85 15.64
C GLU A 156 12.41 3.45 15.19
N SER A 157 13.10 2.72 16.07
CA SER A 157 13.62 1.39 15.73
C SER A 157 12.49 0.38 15.52
N ALA A 158 11.46 0.43 16.37
CA ALA A 158 10.33 -0.48 16.24
C ALA A 158 9.52 -0.18 14.97
N LEU A 159 9.32 1.10 14.64
CA LEU A 159 8.65 1.48 13.40
C LEU A 159 9.42 1.01 12.17
N ALA A 160 10.74 1.22 12.12
CA ALA A 160 11.57 0.75 11.01
C ALA A 160 11.54 -0.79 10.85
N GLU A 161 11.50 -1.53 11.96
CA GLU A 161 11.34 -2.99 11.95
C GLU A 161 9.97 -3.41 11.38
N LEU A 162 8.90 -2.70 11.72
CA LEU A 162 7.56 -2.96 11.18
C LEU A 162 7.47 -2.60 9.69
N GLU A 163 8.04 -1.48 9.26
CA GLU A 163 8.10 -1.09 7.84
C GLU A 163 8.83 -2.16 7.02
N GLU A 164 9.96 -2.65 7.52
CA GLU A 164 10.73 -3.71 6.88
C GLU A 164 9.97 -5.05 6.85
N TYR A 165 9.34 -5.42 7.98
CA TYR A 165 8.49 -6.60 8.05
C TYR A 165 7.38 -6.55 6.99
N VAL A 166 6.62 -5.45 6.93
CA VAL A 166 5.54 -5.25 5.97
C VAL A 166 6.07 -5.35 4.54
N ARG A 167 7.22 -4.73 4.24
CA ARG A 167 7.86 -4.78 2.91
C ARG A 167 8.15 -6.21 2.46
N VAL A 168 8.75 -7.03 3.34
CA VAL A 168 9.07 -8.44 3.04
C VAL A 168 7.81 -9.28 2.93
N ALA A 169 6.86 -9.09 3.85
CA ALA A 169 5.60 -9.83 3.91
C ALA A 169 4.75 -9.60 2.64
N VAL A 170 4.73 -8.39 2.09
CA VAL A 170 4.03 -8.10 0.83
C VAL A 170 4.63 -8.89 -0.34
N GLN A 171 5.95 -8.98 -0.43
CA GLN A 171 6.60 -9.76 -1.47
C GLN A 171 6.26 -11.26 -1.33
N LEU A 172 6.27 -11.79 -0.11
CA LEU A 172 5.87 -13.16 0.18
C LEU A 172 4.43 -13.43 -0.31
N VAL A 173 3.49 -12.57 0.06
CA VAL A 173 2.08 -12.70 -0.38
C VAL A 173 1.95 -12.61 -1.90
N TYR A 174 2.71 -11.70 -2.53
CA TYR A 174 2.71 -11.56 -3.98
C TYR A 174 3.22 -12.82 -4.69
N ASP A 175 4.27 -13.46 -4.16
CA ASP A 175 4.85 -14.67 -4.74
C ASP A 175 3.93 -15.90 -4.57
N GLU A 176 3.30 -16.04 -3.39
CA GLU A 176 2.41 -17.17 -3.05
C GLU A 176 1.01 -17.09 -3.69
N CYS A 177 0.49 -15.88 -3.92
CA CYS A 177 -0.83 -15.69 -4.53
C CYS A 177 -0.81 -15.78 -6.06
N ARG A 178 0.37 -15.79 -6.70
CA ARG A 178 0.48 -15.94 -8.15
C ARG A 178 0.42 -17.42 -8.56
N PRO A 179 -0.26 -17.74 -9.67
CA PRO A 179 -0.21 -19.10 -10.21
C PRO A 179 1.24 -19.44 -10.58
N PRO A 180 1.71 -20.68 -10.30
CA PRO A 180 3.05 -21.08 -10.67
C PRO A 180 3.26 -20.93 -12.19
N PRO A 181 4.46 -20.51 -12.64
CA PRO A 181 4.72 -20.33 -14.06
C PRO A 181 4.53 -21.65 -14.81
N GLY A 182 3.50 -21.74 -15.67
CA GLY A 182 3.25 -22.91 -16.51
C GLY A 182 1.79 -23.35 -16.69
N TYR A 183 0.81 -22.67 -16.09
CA TYR A 183 -0.61 -22.94 -16.35
C TYR A 183 -1.21 -21.87 -17.29
N HIS A 184 -1.11 -22.11 -18.59
CA HIS A 184 -1.88 -21.47 -19.66
C HIS A 184 -2.47 -22.55 -20.56
#